data_AF-A0A0G1TTR3-F1
#
_entry.id   AF-A0A0G1TTR3-F1
#
_cell.length_a   1.000
_cell.length_b   1.000
_cell.length_c   1.000
_cell.angle_alpha   90.00
_cell.angle_beta   90.00
_cell.angle_gamma   90.00
#
_symmetry.space_group_name_H-M   'P 1'
#
loop_
_entity.id
_entity.type
_entity.pdbx_description
1 polymer ?
#
loop_
_entity_poly.entity_id
_entity_poly.type
_entity_poly.pdbx_seq_one_letter_code
_entity_poly.pdbx_strand_id
1 'polypeptide(L)'
;MIKTLANILTISAIGYAVLASGQTTPEFMLTWKAANYAPPEYQGRVFPASDTRVDVALELIDSGRLADLSGVNVRWYANNSLQKSGAGLKNFTFNADGVRGDQAIRVVINGYRGLALEKTVTIALASPEVVIDGGPNTFRALPYFFNFGDVRKADFTWSANGAEVAGDPNSPDVLLLDTRDLAPGTEISLEATIKNVFRALESASESIRFSTPQ
;
A
#
# COMPACT_ATOMS: atom_id res chain seq x y z
N MET A 1 75.69 -45.50 -34.08
CA MET A 1 74.28 -45.84 -34.38
C MET A 1 73.43 -45.14 -33.32
N ILE A 2 72.56 -44.24 -33.75
CA ILE A 2 71.96 -43.12 -33.01
C ILE A 2 70.92 -43.62 -31.99
N LYS A 3 70.94 -43.08 -30.75
CA LYS A 3 69.76 -43.06 -29.86
C LYS A 3 69.63 -41.69 -29.18
N THR A 4 68.47 -41.10 -29.42
CA THR A 4 68.02 -39.74 -29.15
C THR A 4 67.72 -39.53 -27.67
N LEU A 5 68.10 -38.37 -27.12
CA LEU A 5 67.67 -37.89 -25.79
C LEU A 5 66.37 -37.10 -25.95
N ALA A 6 65.34 -37.44 -25.17
CA ALA A 6 64.11 -36.66 -25.05
C ALA A 6 64.08 -35.94 -23.70
N ASN A 7 64.11 -34.61 -23.73
CA ASN A 7 63.91 -33.74 -22.57
C ASN A 7 62.41 -33.71 -22.22
N ILE A 8 62.07 -34.01 -20.96
CA ILE A 8 60.72 -33.81 -20.43
C ILE A 8 60.72 -32.52 -19.61
N LEU A 9 60.00 -31.51 -20.10
CA LEU A 9 59.74 -30.26 -19.38
C LEU A 9 58.51 -30.46 -18.48
N THR A 10 58.68 -30.38 -17.16
CA THR A 10 57.56 -30.38 -16.20
C THR A 10 57.18 -28.95 -15.86
N ILE A 11 55.98 -28.52 -16.29
CA ILE A 11 55.39 -27.25 -15.87
C ILE A 11 54.52 -27.54 -14.64
N SER A 12 54.93 -27.05 -13.48
CA SER A 12 54.10 -27.06 -12.27
C SER A 12 53.29 -25.77 -12.23
N ALA A 13 51.98 -25.86 -12.46
CA ALA A 13 51.07 -24.75 -12.25
C ALA A 13 50.64 -24.71 -10.76
N ILE A 14 51.17 -23.74 -10.00
CA ILE A 14 50.69 -23.43 -8.66
C ILE A 14 49.46 -22.54 -8.83
N GLY A 15 48.28 -23.13 -8.70
CA GLY A 15 47.02 -22.40 -8.62
C GLY A 15 46.86 -21.78 -7.24
N TYR A 16 46.90 -20.44 -7.15
CA TYR A 16 46.46 -19.73 -5.96
C TYR A 16 44.94 -19.83 -5.86
N ALA A 17 44.43 -20.57 -4.89
CA ALA A 17 43.01 -20.51 -4.53
C ALA A 17 42.75 -19.16 -3.86
N VAL A 18 42.13 -18.24 -4.59
CA VAL A 18 41.54 -17.04 -3.99
C VAL A 18 40.32 -17.49 -3.19
N LEU A 19 40.41 -17.46 -1.87
CA LEU A 19 39.25 -17.61 -0.99
C LEU A 19 38.38 -16.36 -1.13
N ALA A 20 37.44 -16.39 -2.06
CA ALA A 20 36.38 -15.39 -2.13
C ALA A 20 35.51 -15.54 -0.87
N SER A 21 35.71 -14.62 0.08
CA SER A 21 34.82 -14.48 1.23
C SER A 21 33.54 -13.81 0.73
N GLY A 22 32.52 -14.61 0.39
CA GLY A 22 31.21 -14.10 0.01
C GLY A 22 30.49 -13.49 1.22
N GLN A 23 30.93 -12.31 1.68
CA GLN A 23 30.20 -11.56 2.69
C GLN A 23 28.99 -10.92 2.02
N THR A 24 27.82 -11.52 2.22
CA THR A 24 26.55 -10.98 1.73
C THR A 24 26.25 -9.67 2.44
N THR A 25 25.94 -8.62 1.69
CA THR A 25 25.43 -7.36 2.24
C THR A 25 24.08 -7.63 2.93
N PRO A 26 23.82 -7.10 4.13
CA PRO A 26 22.51 -7.23 4.77
C PRO A 26 21.37 -6.72 3.87
N GLU A 27 20.26 -7.45 3.85
CA GLU A 27 19.06 -7.11 3.10
C GLU A 27 18.03 -6.39 3.99
N PHE A 28 17.46 -5.30 3.47
CA PHE A 28 16.41 -4.52 4.11
C PHE A 28 15.04 -4.90 3.60
N MET A 29 14.16 -5.26 4.52
CA MET A 29 12.73 -5.38 4.25
C MET A 29 12.00 -4.29 5.04
N LEU A 30 11.42 -3.34 4.30
CA LEU A 30 10.53 -2.32 4.83
C LEU A 30 9.10 -2.65 4.42
N THR A 31 8.24 -2.87 5.40
CA THR A 31 6.82 -3.13 5.19
C THR A 31 5.98 -2.04 5.83
N TRP A 32 4.78 -1.84 5.31
CA TRP A 32 3.87 -0.83 5.84
C TRP A 32 2.42 -1.25 5.65
N LYS A 33 1.55 -0.70 6.50
CA LYS A 33 0.10 -0.88 6.44
C LYS A 33 -0.60 0.42 6.81
N ALA A 34 -1.59 0.81 6.01
CA ALA A 34 -2.48 1.93 6.29
C ALA A 34 -3.72 1.45 7.07
N ALA A 35 -4.20 2.28 8.01
CA ALA A 35 -5.36 2.02 8.85
C ALA A 35 -6.63 2.74 8.34
N ASN A 36 -6.90 2.59 7.05
CA ASN A 36 -8.11 3.08 6.37
C ASN A 36 -8.85 1.91 5.70
N TYR A 37 -10.05 2.19 5.20
CA TYR A 37 -10.94 1.18 4.66
C TYR A 37 -10.73 0.96 3.16
N ALA A 38 -10.87 -0.31 2.77
CA ALA A 38 -11.18 -0.74 1.42
C ALA A 38 -12.20 -1.89 1.54
N PRO A 39 -12.96 -2.19 0.48
CA PRO A 39 -13.93 -3.28 0.52
C PRO A 39 -13.24 -4.62 0.82
N PRO A 40 -13.88 -5.56 1.53
CA PRO A 40 -13.30 -6.86 1.89
C PRO A 40 -12.74 -7.67 0.71
N GLU A 41 -13.32 -7.50 -0.47
CA GLU A 41 -12.95 -8.14 -1.72
C GLU A 41 -11.71 -7.52 -2.39
N TYR A 42 -11.27 -6.34 -1.95
CA TYR A 42 -10.11 -5.66 -2.51
C TYR A 42 -8.82 -6.45 -2.23
N GLN A 43 -8.22 -6.98 -3.30
CA GLN A 43 -6.98 -7.78 -3.24
C GLN A 43 -5.71 -6.93 -3.28
N GLY A 44 -5.84 -5.62 -3.52
CA GLY A 44 -4.70 -4.70 -3.62
C GLY A 44 -4.17 -4.27 -2.26
N ARG A 45 -3.09 -3.47 -2.28
CA ARG A 45 -2.59 -2.82 -1.07
C ARG A 45 -3.44 -1.57 -0.80
N VAL A 46 -3.96 -1.46 0.42
CA VAL A 46 -4.68 -0.25 0.84
C VAL A 46 -3.69 0.91 0.97
N PHE A 47 -3.81 1.90 0.10
CA PHE A 47 -3.01 3.12 0.16
C PHE A 47 -3.60 4.08 1.20
N PRO A 48 -2.77 4.79 1.98
CA PRO A 48 -3.25 5.79 2.91
C PRO A 48 -3.88 6.98 2.18
N ALA A 49 -4.97 7.49 2.73
CA ALA A 49 -5.45 8.83 2.45
C ALA A 49 -4.79 9.85 3.38
N SER A 50 -5.13 11.13 3.21
CA SER A 50 -4.67 12.19 4.11
C SER A 50 -5.08 11.89 5.54
N ASP A 51 -4.15 12.08 6.48
CA ASP A 51 -4.30 11.80 7.91
C ASP A 51 -4.70 10.34 8.23
N THR A 52 -4.40 9.40 7.33
CA THR A 52 -4.45 7.97 7.65
C THR A 52 -3.27 7.61 8.54
N ARG A 53 -3.54 6.86 9.62
CA ARG A 53 -2.48 6.25 10.44
C ARG A 53 -1.79 5.14 9.64
N VAL A 54 -0.47 5.21 9.52
CA VAL A 54 0.37 4.24 8.82
C VAL A 54 1.36 3.63 9.79
N ASP A 55 1.35 2.29 9.85
CA ASP A 55 2.31 1.50 10.61
C ASP A 55 3.43 1.04 9.66
N VAL A 56 4.69 1.24 10.05
CA VAL A 56 5.87 0.84 9.27
C VAL A 56 6.75 -0.07 10.12
N ALA A 57 7.26 -1.13 9.51
CA ALA A 57 8.16 -2.08 10.14
C ALA A 57 9.41 -2.35 9.31
N LEU A 58 10.49 -2.68 10.02
CA LEU A 58 11.79 -3.05 9.50
C LEU A 58 12.13 -4.49 9.90
N GLU A 59 12.56 -5.26 8.91
CA GLU A 59 13.36 -6.45 9.11
C GLU A 59 14.71 -6.28 8.39
N LEU A 60 15.78 -6.69 9.05
CA LEU A 60 17.12 -6.74 8.49
C LEU A 60 17.54 -8.20 8.46
N ILE A 61 17.90 -8.71 7.28
CA ILE A 61 18.35 -10.08 7.08
C ILE A 61 19.84 -10.04 6.79
N ASP A 62 20.64 -10.75 7.56
CA ASP A 62 22.08 -10.87 7.34
C ASP A 62 22.44 -12.35 7.28
N SER A 63 23.07 -12.76 6.19
CA SER A 63 23.50 -14.15 5.97
C SER A 63 22.33 -15.15 6.12
N GLY A 64 21.15 -14.78 5.61
CA GLY A 64 19.94 -15.60 5.64
C GLY A 64 19.21 -15.67 6.98
N ARG A 65 19.57 -14.85 7.97
CA ARG A 65 18.93 -14.83 9.30
C ARG A 65 18.49 -13.41 9.66
N LEU A 66 17.42 -13.31 10.46
CA LEU A 66 17.04 -12.04 11.07
C LEU A 66 18.17 -11.52 11.95
N ALA A 67 18.62 -10.31 11.65
CA ALA A 67 19.62 -9.62 12.42
C ALA A 67 19.08 -9.21 13.80
N ASP A 68 19.91 -9.37 14.83
CA ASP A 68 19.65 -8.76 16.13
C ASP A 68 20.01 -7.27 16.09
N LEU A 69 19.02 -6.44 16.42
CA LEU A 69 19.15 -4.98 16.48
C LEU A 69 19.04 -4.45 17.91
N SER A 70 18.89 -5.31 18.92
CA SER A 70 18.59 -4.95 20.32
C SER A 70 19.47 -3.81 20.88
N GLY A 71 20.76 -3.81 20.56
CA GLY A 71 21.72 -2.77 20.96
C GLY A 71 22.02 -1.69 19.91
N VAL A 72 21.39 -1.76 18.73
CA VAL A 72 21.72 -0.91 17.57
C VAL A 72 20.75 0.25 17.49
N ASN A 73 21.27 1.48 17.37
CA ASN A 73 20.42 2.66 17.23
C ASN A 73 19.77 2.70 15.84
N VAL A 74 18.44 2.66 15.83
CA VAL A 74 17.62 2.84 14.63
C VAL A 74 16.96 4.21 14.68
N ARG A 75 16.88 4.87 13.53
CA ARG A 75 16.24 6.18 13.34
C ARG A 75 15.26 6.12 12.20
N TRP A 76 14.05 6.61 12.44
CA TRP A 76 12.97 6.66 11.47
C TRP A 76 12.69 8.10 11.09
N TYR A 77 12.60 8.34 9.78
CA TYR A 77 12.30 9.63 9.20
C TYR A 77 11.06 9.49 8.30
N ALA A 78 10.18 10.49 8.37
CA ALA A 78 9.12 10.69 7.39
C ALA A 78 9.33 12.08 6.78
N ASN A 79 9.43 12.14 5.45
CA ASN A 79 9.65 13.38 4.69
C ASN A 79 10.85 14.17 5.22
N ASN A 80 11.97 13.48 5.44
CA ASN A 80 13.23 14.00 6.01
C ASN A 80 13.18 14.51 7.46
N SER A 81 12.02 14.50 8.11
CA SER A 81 11.90 14.83 9.54
C SER A 81 12.07 13.59 10.40
N LEU A 82 12.89 13.67 11.45
CA LEU A 82 13.06 12.60 12.42
C LEU A 82 11.75 12.38 13.19
N GLN A 83 11.20 11.18 13.09
CA GLN A 83 9.96 10.78 13.76
C GLN A 83 10.22 10.03 15.06
N LYS A 84 11.19 9.10 15.04
CA LYS A 84 11.49 8.25 16.19
C LYS A 84 12.93 7.73 16.15
N SER A 85 13.54 7.51 17.31
CA SER A 85 14.83 6.82 17.42
C SER A 85 14.92 6.00 18.70
N GLY A 86 15.66 4.90 18.66
CA GLY A 86 15.94 4.07 19.82
C GLY A 86 16.79 2.85 19.48
N ALA A 87 17.34 2.20 20.50
CA ALA A 87 18.01 0.91 20.34
C ALA A 87 16.96 -0.17 20.01
N GLY A 88 17.22 -1.01 19.00
CA GLY A 88 16.33 -2.11 18.62
C GLY A 88 14.97 -1.69 18.07
N LEU A 89 14.78 -0.42 17.72
CA LEU A 89 13.49 0.11 17.28
C LEU A 89 13.13 -0.35 15.86
N LYS A 90 12.32 -1.41 15.76
CA LYS A 90 11.93 -2.04 14.49
C LYS A 90 10.65 -1.49 13.86
N ASN A 91 9.89 -0.65 14.57
CA ASN A 91 8.64 -0.10 14.04
C ASN A 91 8.41 1.34 14.50
N PHE A 92 7.61 2.06 13.72
CA PHE A 92 7.01 3.32 14.12
C PHE A 92 5.69 3.53 13.39
N THR A 93 4.90 4.45 13.92
CA THR A 93 3.60 4.84 13.37
C THR A 93 3.63 6.34 13.11
N PHE A 94 3.01 6.77 12.02
CA PHE A 94 2.83 8.19 11.69
C PHE A 94 1.46 8.40 11.02
N ASN A 95 1.03 9.66 10.89
CA ASN A 95 -0.14 10.02 10.07
C ASN A 95 0.33 10.55 8.71
N ALA A 96 -0.25 10.05 7.63
CA ALA A 96 0.06 10.50 6.28
C ALA A 96 -0.26 12.00 6.09
N ASP A 97 0.72 12.79 5.64
CA ASP A 97 0.55 14.22 5.40
C ASP A 97 0.07 14.47 3.97
N GLY A 98 -1.25 14.64 3.80
CA GLY A 98 -1.86 14.89 2.50
C GLY A 98 -1.40 16.19 1.82
N VAL A 99 -0.87 17.17 2.57
CA VAL A 99 -0.35 18.41 2.00
C VAL A 99 0.97 18.15 1.27
N ARG A 100 1.77 17.18 1.74
CA ARG A 100 3.04 16.81 1.14
C ARG A 100 2.93 15.77 0.03
N GLY A 101 1.77 15.16 -0.16
CA GLY A 101 1.56 14.08 -1.11
C GLY A 101 2.21 12.78 -0.63
N ASP A 102 2.93 12.09 -1.51
CA ASP A 102 3.59 10.82 -1.18
C ASP A 102 4.58 10.94 0.00
N GLN A 103 4.65 9.89 0.82
CA GLN A 103 5.46 9.89 2.04
C GLN A 103 6.79 9.19 1.82
N ALA A 104 7.89 9.92 1.91
CA ALA A 104 9.23 9.35 1.88
C ALA A 104 9.61 8.86 3.28
N ILE A 105 9.59 7.54 3.47
CA ILE A 105 9.95 6.88 4.72
C ILE A 105 11.37 6.37 4.64
N ARG A 106 12.25 6.90 5.49
CA ARG A 106 13.64 6.50 5.56
C ARG A 106 13.97 5.93 6.92
N VAL A 107 14.63 4.78 6.92
CA VAL A 107 15.21 4.17 8.11
C VAL A 107 16.73 4.24 8.02
N VAL A 108 17.37 4.57 9.13
CA VAL A 108 18.83 4.57 9.27
C VAL A 108 19.21 3.71 10.47
N ILE A 109 20.09 2.74 10.26
CA ILE A 109 20.64 1.86 11.29
C ILE A 109 22.12 2.20 11.43
N ASN A 110 22.51 2.69 12.61
CA ASN A 110 23.89 3.10 12.86
C ASN A 110 24.63 2.05 13.69
N GLY A 111 25.75 1.54 13.17
CA GLY A 111 26.67 0.69 13.93
C GLY A 111 26.39 -0.81 13.83
N TYR A 112 25.48 -1.25 12.94
CA TYR A 112 25.28 -2.68 12.70
C TYR A 112 26.53 -3.28 12.05
N ARG A 113 27.27 -4.13 12.78
CA ARG A 113 28.57 -4.68 12.35
C ARG A 113 29.56 -3.59 11.88
N GLY A 114 29.52 -2.42 12.52
CA GLY A 114 30.36 -1.27 12.16
C GLY A 114 29.91 -0.50 10.92
N LEU A 115 28.78 -0.88 10.31
CA LEU A 115 28.22 -0.21 9.13
C LEU A 115 27.13 0.79 9.52
N ALA A 116 27.02 1.85 8.74
CA ALA A 116 25.83 2.70 8.67
C ALA A 116 25.00 2.22 7.47
N LEU A 117 23.77 1.81 7.74
CA LEU A 117 22.88 1.28 6.73
C LEU A 117 21.64 2.17 6.63
N GLU A 118 21.15 2.39 5.42
CA GLU A 118 19.91 3.15 5.21
C GLU A 118 19.05 2.56 4.10
N LYS A 119 17.74 2.77 4.22
CA LYS A 119 16.77 2.42 3.19
C LYS A 119 15.65 3.44 3.18
N THR A 120 15.22 3.84 1.99
CA THR A 120 14.06 4.70 1.78
C THR A 120 13.02 3.95 0.97
N VAL A 121 11.75 4.11 1.35
CA VAL A 121 10.58 3.73 0.55
C VAL A 121 9.66 4.92 0.40
N THR A 122 8.98 5.00 -0.73
CA THR A 122 7.91 5.98 -0.94
C THR A 122 6.57 5.27 -0.76
N ILE A 123 5.70 5.83 0.08
CA ILE A 123 4.33 5.38 0.27
C ILE A 123 3.44 6.37 -0.47
N ALA A 124 2.80 5.91 -1.55
CA ALA A 124 1.88 6.74 -2.31
C ALA A 124 0.63 7.04 -1.50
N LEU A 125 0.07 8.25 -1.68
CA LEU A 125 -1.25 8.59 -1.13
C LEU A 125 -2.34 8.35 -2.17
N ALA A 126 -3.52 7.97 -1.70
CA ALA A 126 -4.73 7.88 -2.50
C ALA A 126 -5.78 8.86 -1.96
N SER A 127 -6.58 9.42 -2.85
CA SER A 127 -7.82 10.09 -2.45
C SER A 127 -8.91 9.04 -2.18
N PRO A 128 -9.88 9.32 -1.31
CA PRO A 128 -11.09 8.51 -1.22
C PRO A 128 -11.76 8.38 -2.59
N GLU A 129 -12.30 7.21 -2.87
CA GLU A 129 -12.91 6.89 -4.17
C GLU A 129 -14.19 6.06 -3.94
N VAL A 130 -15.17 6.25 -4.82
CA VAL A 130 -16.41 5.45 -4.85
C VAL A 130 -16.41 4.66 -6.15
N VAL A 131 -16.80 3.39 -6.08
CA VAL A 131 -17.12 2.60 -7.28
C VAL A 131 -18.58 2.19 -7.19
N ILE A 132 -19.33 2.39 -8.27
CA ILE A 132 -20.68 1.85 -8.39
C ILE A 132 -20.60 0.51 -9.13
N ASP A 133 -21.05 -0.56 -8.48
CA ASP A 133 -21.11 -1.92 -9.04
C ASP A 133 -22.56 -2.43 -9.12
N GLY A 134 -22.82 -3.38 -10.02
CA GLY A 134 -24.13 -4.02 -10.23
C GLY A 134 -24.93 -3.48 -11.42
N GLY A 135 -26.26 -3.49 -11.28
CA GLY A 135 -27.24 -3.04 -12.27
C GLY A 135 -28.06 -4.16 -12.92
N PRO A 136 -29.18 -3.82 -13.60
CA PRO A 136 -29.75 -2.46 -13.73
C PRO A 136 -30.69 -2.06 -12.57
N ASN A 137 -31.02 -2.99 -11.66
CA ASN A 137 -32.00 -2.75 -10.59
C ASN A 137 -31.39 -2.75 -9.18
N THR A 138 -30.20 -3.33 -9.02
CA THR A 138 -29.49 -3.38 -7.74
C THR A 138 -28.08 -2.86 -7.95
N PHE A 139 -27.75 -1.78 -7.25
CA PHE A 139 -26.43 -1.16 -7.30
C PHE A 139 -25.81 -1.16 -5.91
N ARG A 140 -24.49 -1.18 -5.85
CA ARG A 140 -23.73 -1.02 -4.61
C ARG A 140 -22.69 0.07 -4.80
N ALA A 141 -22.57 0.96 -3.82
CA ALA A 141 -21.51 1.95 -3.73
C ALA A 141 -20.38 1.40 -2.84
N LEU A 142 -19.24 1.14 -3.44
CA LEU A 142 -18.06 0.57 -2.79
C LEU A 142 -17.09 1.71 -2.43
N PRO A 143 -16.82 1.96 -1.13
CA PRO A 143 -15.86 2.97 -0.71
C PRO A 143 -14.43 2.42 -0.73
N TYR A 144 -13.50 3.17 -1.33
CA TYR A 144 -12.07 2.88 -1.33
C TYR A 144 -11.28 4.00 -0.64
N PHE A 145 -10.30 3.60 0.16
CA PHE A 145 -9.31 4.44 0.83
C PHE A 145 -9.83 5.45 1.86
N PHE A 146 -11.09 5.36 2.29
CA PHE A 146 -11.66 6.25 3.30
C PHE A 146 -11.15 6.00 4.72
N ASN A 147 -10.98 7.06 5.52
CA ASN A 147 -10.58 7.01 6.93
C ASN A 147 -11.73 6.71 7.90
N PHE A 148 -12.63 5.82 7.53
CA PHE A 148 -13.52 5.15 8.47
C PHE A 148 -13.10 3.69 8.55
N GLY A 149 -12.83 3.13 9.72
CA GLY A 149 -12.48 1.70 9.83
C GLY A 149 -13.66 0.74 9.62
N ASP A 150 -14.86 1.30 9.40
CA ASP A 150 -16.14 0.59 9.32
C ASP A 150 -17.08 1.39 8.44
N VAL A 151 -17.67 0.75 7.42
CA VAL A 151 -18.56 1.38 6.44
C VAL A 151 -19.82 1.98 7.08
N ARG A 152 -20.22 1.52 8.27
CA ARG A 152 -21.35 2.09 9.03
C ARG A 152 -21.09 3.50 9.56
N LYS A 153 -19.85 3.99 9.45
CA LYS A 153 -19.44 5.37 9.78
C LYS A 153 -19.39 6.25 8.53
N ALA A 154 -19.89 5.77 7.40
CA ALA A 154 -20.06 6.54 6.20
C ALA A 154 -21.52 6.97 6.06
N ASP A 155 -21.71 8.16 5.51
CA ASP A 155 -22.98 8.68 5.06
C ASP A 155 -23.07 8.45 3.55
N PHE A 156 -24.15 7.82 3.09
CA PHE A 156 -24.37 7.47 1.69
C PHE A 156 -25.53 8.27 1.14
N THR A 157 -25.34 8.89 -0.01
CA THR A 157 -26.39 9.58 -0.74
C THR A 157 -26.44 9.06 -2.16
N TRP A 158 -27.64 8.80 -2.67
CA TRP A 158 -27.87 8.34 -4.03
C TRP A 158 -28.70 9.38 -4.78
N SER A 159 -28.40 9.58 -6.06
CA SER A 159 -29.26 10.35 -6.95
C SER A 159 -29.45 9.65 -8.30
N ALA A 160 -30.67 9.70 -8.83
CA ALA A 160 -31.01 9.23 -10.17
C ALA A 160 -31.51 10.41 -10.99
N ASN A 161 -30.86 10.70 -12.11
CA ASN A 161 -31.12 11.86 -12.97
C ASN A 161 -31.12 13.19 -12.19
N GLY A 162 -30.24 13.29 -11.18
CA GLY A 162 -30.10 14.47 -10.31
C GLY A 162 -31.17 14.60 -9.22
N ALA A 163 -32.14 13.69 -9.15
CA ALA A 163 -33.10 13.62 -8.05
C ALA A 163 -32.61 12.64 -6.99
N GLU A 164 -32.64 13.04 -5.72
CA GLU A 164 -32.26 12.16 -4.61
C GLU A 164 -33.19 10.94 -4.53
N VAL A 165 -32.60 9.77 -4.33
CA VAL A 165 -33.31 8.50 -4.14
C VAL A 165 -32.83 7.84 -2.85
N ALA A 166 -33.73 7.17 -2.14
CA ALA A 166 -33.37 6.49 -0.91
C ALA A 166 -32.59 5.19 -1.22
N GLY A 167 -31.46 4.99 -0.54
CA GLY A 167 -30.80 3.68 -0.46
C GLY A 167 -31.60 2.70 0.39
N ASP A 168 -31.12 1.45 0.50
CA ASP A 168 -31.73 0.45 1.38
C ASP A 168 -31.59 0.88 2.86
N PRO A 169 -32.68 0.90 3.65
CA PRO A 169 -32.66 1.37 5.04
C PRO A 169 -31.72 0.59 5.97
N ASN A 170 -31.41 -0.67 5.64
CA ASN A 170 -30.54 -1.54 6.42
C ASN A 170 -29.12 -1.61 5.83
N SER A 171 -28.96 -1.28 4.55
CA SER A 171 -27.69 -1.30 3.81
C SER A 171 -27.60 -0.06 2.93
N PRO A 172 -27.26 1.13 3.49
CA PRO A 172 -27.29 2.39 2.74
C PRO A 172 -26.28 2.44 1.58
N ASP A 173 -25.30 1.54 1.57
CA ASP A 173 -24.38 1.28 0.44
C ASP A 173 -25.05 0.56 -0.73
N VAL A 174 -26.31 0.14 -0.61
CA VAL A 174 -27.09 -0.54 -1.64
C VAL A 174 -28.25 0.33 -2.10
N LEU A 175 -28.48 0.39 -3.41
CA LEU A 175 -29.65 1.00 -4.01
C LEU A 175 -30.46 -0.06 -4.76
N LEU A 176 -31.75 -0.14 -4.44
CA LEU A 176 -32.75 -0.88 -5.21
C LEU A 176 -33.52 0.13 -6.07
N LEU A 177 -33.18 0.21 -7.36
CA LEU A 177 -33.80 1.14 -8.29
C LEU A 177 -34.92 0.45 -9.07
N ASP A 178 -36.15 0.92 -8.89
CA ASP A 178 -37.30 0.45 -9.67
C ASP A 178 -37.37 1.19 -11.01
N THR A 179 -37.17 0.45 -12.10
CA THR A 179 -37.19 0.98 -13.47
C THR A 179 -38.37 0.46 -14.28
N ARG A 180 -39.31 -0.26 -13.67
CA ARG A 180 -40.40 -0.98 -14.38
C ARG A 180 -41.36 -0.06 -15.13
N ASP A 181 -41.54 1.16 -14.64
CA ASP A 181 -42.44 2.14 -15.25
C ASP A 181 -41.75 3.00 -16.32
N LEU A 182 -40.46 2.75 -16.60
CA LEU A 182 -39.69 3.47 -17.61
C LEU A 182 -39.74 2.73 -18.95
N ALA A 183 -39.76 3.50 -20.04
CA ALA A 183 -39.68 2.92 -21.38
C ALA A 183 -38.36 2.14 -21.55
N PRO A 184 -38.35 1.00 -22.25
CA PRO A 184 -37.11 0.29 -22.60
C PRO A 184 -36.12 1.20 -23.32
N GLY A 185 -34.83 1.11 -22.97
CA GLY A 185 -33.78 1.97 -23.52
C GLY A 185 -33.72 3.38 -22.92
N THR A 186 -34.51 3.69 -21.89
CA THR A 186 -34.39 4.95 -21.13
C THR A 186 -32.99 5.03 -20.51
N GLU A 187 -32.24 6.10 -20.79
CA GLU A 187 -30.94 6.36 -20.17
C GLU A 187 -31.14 6.92 -18.76
N ILE A 188 -30.43 6.36 -17.80
CA ILE A 188 -30.42 6.79 -16.40
C ILE A 188 -29.00 7.17 -16.01
N SER A 189 -28.85 8.37 -15.45
CA SER A 189 -27.62 8.81 -14.78
C SER A 189 -27.75 8.52 -13.30
N LEU A 190 -26.92 7.63 -12.77
CA LEU A 190 -26.88 7.29 -11.36
C LEU A 190 -25.63 7.92 -10.74
N GLU A 191 -25.76 8.54 -9.56
CA GLU A 191 -24.65 9.05 -8.77
C GLU A 191 -24.74 8.49 -7.35
N ALA A 192 -23.59 8.11 -6.81
CA ALA A 192 -23.42 7.76 -5.41
C ALA A 192 -22.38 8.69 -4.79
N THR A 193 -22.71 9.25 -3.63
CA THR A 193 -21.80 10.06 -2.82
C THR A 193 -21.59 9.38 -1.48
N ILE A 194 -20.34 9.29 -1.06
CA ILE A 194 -19.94 8.77 0.24
C ILE A 194 -19.20 9.86 1.00
N LYS A 195 -19.57 10.08 2.26
CA LYS A 195 -18.93 11.03 3.16
C LYS A 195 -18.58 10.39 4.49
N ASN A 196 -17.40 10.71 5.03
CA ASN A 196 -17.05 10.31 6.39
C ASN A 196 -17.75 11.19 7.43
N VAL A 197 -18.50 10.58 8.35
CA VAL A 197 -19.26 11.31 9.38
C VAL A 197 -18.38 12.06 10.39
N PHE A 198 -17.12 11.63 10.59
CA PHE A 198 -16.18 12.24 11.52
C PHE A 198 -15.19 13.19 10.84
N ARG A 199 -15.12 13.16 9.50
CA ARG A 199 -14.19 13.96 8.69
C ARG A 199 -14.97 14.61 7.56
N ALA A 200 -15.59 15.75 7.85
CA ALA A 200 -16.53 16.40 6.93
C ALA A 200 -15.95 16.76 5.55
N LEU A 201 -14.62 16.87 5.43
CA LEU A 201 -13.91 17.15 4.17
C LEU A 201 -13.50 15.87 3.42
N GLU A 202 -13.71 14.69 4.01
CA GLU A 202 -13.45 13.40 3.38
C GLU A 202 -14.73 12.89 2.72
N SER A 203 -14.81 13.07 1.41
CA SER A 203 -15.93 12.63 0.58
C SER A 203 -15.45 12.25 -0.82
N ALA A 204 -16.20 11.39 -1.48
CA ALA A 204 -16.06 11.13 -2.91
C ALA A 204 -17.43 10.83 -3.51
N SER A 205 -17.55 11.07 -4.82
CA SER A 205 -18.71 10.70 -5.62
C SER A 205 -18.26 9.93 -6.85
N GLU A 206 -19.15 9.09 -7.36
CA GLU A 206 -19.01 8.41 -8.65
C GLU A 206 -20.32 8.49 -9.41
N SER A 207 -20.26 8.57 -10.74
CA SER A 207 -21.47 8.57 -11.58
C SER A 207 -21.34 7.63 -12.77
N ILE A 208 -22.36 6.80 -12.95
CA ILE A 208 -22.48 5.89 -14.09
C ILE A 208 -23.72 6.21 -14.91
N ARG A 209 -23.71 5.79 -16.17
CA ARG A 209 -24.88 5.83 -17.04
C ARG A 209 -25.20 4.44 -17.54
N PHE A 210 -26.47 4.09 -17.55
CA PHE A 210 -26.94 2.83 -18.10
C PHE A 210 -28.32 2.99 -18.73
N SER A 211 -28.70 2.05 -19.59
CA SER A 211 -30.02 2.01 -20.21
C SER A 211 -30.89 0.97 -19.55
N THR A 212 -32.19 1.25 -19.41
CA THR A 212 -33.16 0.24 -18.98
C THR A 212 -33.16 -0.96 -19.94
N PRO A 213 -33.35 -2.19 -19.43
CA PRO A 213 -33.42 -3.39 -20.26
C PRO A 213 -34.44 -3.26 -21.39
N GLN A 214 -34.16 -3.92 -22.52
CA GLN A 214 -35.11 -4.07 -23.63
C GLN A 214 -36.28 -5.00 -23.27
#